data_AF-A0AAN2BZ63-F1
#
_entry.id   AF-A0AAN2BZ63-F1
#
_cell.length_a   1.000
_cell.length_b   1.000
_cell.length_c   1.000
_cell.angle_alpha   90.00
_cell.angle_beta   90.00
_cell.angle_gamma   90.00
#
_symmetry.space_group_name_H-M   'P 1'
#
loop_
_entity.id
_entity.type
_entity.pdbx_description
1 polymer ?
#
loop_
_entity_poly.entity_id
_entity_poly.type
_entity_poly.pdbx_seq_one_letter_code
_entity_poly.pdbx_strand_id
1 'polypeptide(L)'
;MSALFFRRLFVRAFQAVALILAFVFPAHADSANDLLMPGQLIQGHIKYESDCNNCHKPYDKGAQSGLCKDCHKDIGKDIAEKHGFHGLMQEEKPCRECHTEHKGRDARISKLNTINFDHSTTGFELKGAHLNSKVLCKDCHSPQKKYRQAPTKCIGCHEKADKHKGGLGPECQNCHEEKDWKTTHFDHSKTHFPLLGKHIEVKCKACHPNEKFKDTPIQCNECHKKDDKHKGNFGPKCETCHNEKSWKEILFDHDKKTRYPLLGKHSEVKCVSCHKGNLYQEKLKTNCVSCHQKDDKHKGKFGPKCETCHIERGWKDIPFDHDKKTRFPLLGKHHDVKCNACHKGDLYKDKLKTDCYSCHQKDDKHKGNFGAKCETCHIEKSWKEILFDHDKKTKYPLLGKHRDTKCVSCHKGDLYKDKLRSDCYSCHQKDDKHEGQEGRKCEACHHEQSWQKTDFNHLMSRFPLTGKHLLTECKKCHSTIRYKDARSDCWSCHEKQDVHKRTLGTGCESCHNTRDWRDWDFDHDKTNFKLQGKHKELRCADCHKTPVDRKMVLAASCVSCHEKDDKHDGAFGRRCEQCHVGSSWKTITGSGWKEIKIGGQRWIQQ
;
A
#
# COMPACT_ATOMS: atom_id res chain seq x y z
N MET A 1 -147.87 -53.40 -28.40
CA MET A 1 -147.28 -53.69 -27.07
C MET A 1 -146.78 -52.37 -26.49
N SER A 2 -147.65 -51.70 -25.74
CA SER A 2 -147.50 -51.46 -24.28
C SER A 2 -146.34 -50.51 -23.99
N ALA A 3 -146.59 -49.25 -23.64
CA ALA A 3 -147.14 -48.74 -22.37
C ALA A 3 -146.03 -47.89 -21.75
N LEU A 4 -146.26 -46.57 -21.65
CA LEU A 4 -146.36 -45.87 -20.36
C LEU A 4 -145.15 -46.10 -19.45
N PHE A 5 -144.27 -45.11 -19.27
CA PHE A 5 -143.71 -44.83 -17.94
C PHE A 5 -143.17 -43.39 -17.91
N PHE A 6 -143.91 -42.52 -17.20
CA PHE A 6 -143.48 -41.25 -16.56
C PHE A 6 -143.19 -40.03 -17.46
N ARG A 7 -144.03 -39.00 -17.59
CA ARG A 7 -144.79 -38.15 -16.64
C ARG A 7 -143.90 -37.15 -15.86
N ARG A 8 -144.02 -35.87 -16.26
CA ARG A 8 -143.76 -34.58 -15.56
C ARG A 8 -142.37 -33.92 -15.68
N LEU A 9 -142.32 -32.84 -16.49
CA LEU A 9 -141.90 -31.47 -16.11
C LEU A 9 -142.17 -30.55 -17.33
N PHE A 10 -143.33 -29.91 -17.37
CA PHE A 10 -143.55 -28.48 -17.07
C PHE A 10 -143.09 -27.50 -18.17
N VAL A 11 -144.09 -26.94 -18.87
CA VAL A 11 -144.22 -25.52 -19.27
C VAL A 11 -143.01 -24.86 -19.94
N ARG A 12 -143.08 -24.71 -21.28
CA ARG A 12 -142.59 -23.61 -22.15
C ARG A 12 -142.15 -24.16 -23.51
N ALA A 13 -143.10 -24.34 -24.43
CA ALA A 13 -142.74 -24.64 -25.83
C ALA A 13 -143.85 -24.31 -26.85
N PHE A 14 -144.70 -23.32 -26.59
CA PHE A 14 -145.75 -22.90 -27.52
C PHE A 14 -145.94 -21.37 -27.53
N GLN A 15 -144.85 -20.64 -27.84
CA GLN A 15 -144.85 -19.22 -28.23
C GLN A 15 -143.64 -18.93 -29.15
N ALA A 16 -143.35 -19.81 -30.11
CA ALA A 16 -142.14 -19.69 -30.95
C ALA A 16 -142.36 -19.89 -32.47
N VAL A 17 -143.60 -19.91 -32.97
CA VAL A 17 -143.84 -20.19 -34.41
C VAL A 17 -144.71 -19.13 -35.11
N ALA A 18 -145.15 -18.07 -34.40
CA ALA A 18 -145.79 -16.88 -34.98
C ALA A 18 -144.91 -15.61 -34.85
N LEU A 19 -143.59 -15.79 -34.93
CA LEU A 19 -142.55 -14.75 -34.93
C LEU A 19 -141.48 -15.07 -35.99
N ILE A 20 -141.93 -15.56 -37.15
CA ILE A 20 -141.14 -15.66 -38.40
C ILE A 20 -141.75 -14.64 -39.38
N LEU A 21 -141.81 -13.39 -38.91
CA LEU A 21 -142.14 -12.19 -39.66
C LEU A 21 -141.00 -11.22 -39.33
N ALA A 22 -140.21 -10.88 -40.36
CA ALA A 22 -139.20 -9.84 -40.37
C ALA A 22 -137.95 -10.00 -39.47
N PHE A 23 -137.05 -10.92 -39.79
CA PHE A 23 -135.60 -10.78 -39.49
C PHE A 23 -134.80 -11.77 -40.35
N VAL A 24 -134.15 -11.32 -41.43
CA VAL A 24 -132.71 -11.51 -41.79
C VAL A 24 -132.44 -10.70 -43.07
N PHE A 25 -132.21 -9.40 -42.90
CA PHE A 25 -131.23 -8.64 -43.68
C PHE A 25 -130.64 -7.62 -42.70
N PRO A 26 -129.48 -7.89 -42.06
CA PRO A 26 -128.70 -6.80 -41.54
C PRO A 26 -128.10 -6.11 -42.77
N ALA A 27 -128.73 -5.01 -43.18
CA ALA A 27 -128.04 -3.95 -43.89
C ALA A 27 -126.77 -3.65 -43.07
N HIS A 28 -125.63 -4.14 -43.54
CA HIS A 28 -124.36 -3.65 -43.06
C HIS A 28 -124.32 -2.20 -43.52
N ALA A 29 -124.35 -1.29 -42.55
CA ALA A 29 -124.16 0.11 -42.81
C ALA A 29 -122.78 0.27 -43.48
N ASP A 30 -122.78 0.56 -44.78
CA ASP A 30 -121.65 1.18 -45.45
C ASP A 30 -121.24 2.40 -44.64
N SER A 31 -120.07 2.32 -44.00
CA SER A 31 -119.58 3.45 -43.22
C SER A 31 -119.26 4.59 -44.19
N ALA A 32 -119.65 5.82 -43.84
CA ALA A 32 -119.40 7.03 -44.64
C ALA A 32 -117.91 7.32 -44.94
N ASN A 33 -116.99 6.49 -44.44
CA ASN A 33 -115.55 6.61 -44.62
C ASN A 33 -115.04 6.03 -45.96
N ASP A 34 -115.71 5.03 -46.56
CA ASP A 34 -115.29 4.48 -47.86
C ASP A 34 -115.51 5.46 -49.02
N LEU A 35 -116.47 6.38 -48.88
CA LEU A 35 -116.73 7.44 -49.86
C LEU A 35 -115.64 8.55 -49.85
N LEU A 36 -114.80 8.59 -48.81
CA LEU A 36 -113.80 9.65 -48.57
C LEU A 36 -112.35 9.23 -48.83
N MET A 37 -112.11 7.97 -49.25
CA MET A 37 -110.75 7.48 -49.54
C MET A 37 -110.26 7.92 -50.94
N PRO A 38 -109.10 8.59 -51.05
CA PRO A 38 -108.56 9.03 -52.35
C PRO A 38 -108.12 7.89 -53.30
N GLY A 39 -108.03 6.66 -52.80
CA GLY A 39 -107.57 5.48 -53.51
C GLY A 39 -107.26 4.31 -52.56
N GLN A 40 -107.03 3.13 -53.11
CA GLN A 40 -106.64 1.92 -52.34
C GLN A 40 -105.30 2.10 -51.64
N LEU A 41 -105.18 1.56 -50.42
CA LEU A 41 -103.89 1.47 -49.72
C LEU A 41 -102.89 0.59 -50.49
N ILE A 42 -101.59 0.75 -50.26
CA ILE A 42 -100.57 -0.16 -50.78
C ILE A 42 -100.74 -1.59 -50.24
N GLN A 43 -100.19 -2.56 -50.97
CA GLN A 43 -100.27 -3.98 -50.58
C GLN A 43 -99.82 -4.24 -49.14
N GLY A 44 -98.80 -3.52 -48.65
CA GLY A 44 -98.26 -3.70 -47.30
C GLY A 44 -99.20 -3.29 -46.16
N HIS A 45 -100.18 -2.42 -46.43
CA HIS A 45 -101.11 -1.88 -45.44
C HIS A 45 -102.56 -2.33 -45.65
N ILE A 46 -102.81 -3.27 -46.57
CA ILE A 46 -104.15 -3.76 -46.93
C ILE A 46 -105.03 -4.14 -45.72
N LYS A 47 -104.42 -4.70 -44.67
CA LYS A 47 -105.11 -5.13 -43.45
C LYS A 47 -105.71 -3.99 -42.62
N TYR A 48 -105.39 -2.73 -42.92
CA TYR A 48 -105.83 -1.55 -42.16
C TYR A 48 -106.79 -0.66 -42.94
N GLU A 49 -107.27 -1.10 -44.11
CA GLU A 49 -108.08 -0.29 -45.02
C GLU A 49 -109.43 0.12 -44.42
N SER A 50 -110.01 -0.72 -43.57
CA SER A 50 -111.25 -0.42 -42.83
C SER A 50 -111.05 0.43 -41.57
N ASP A 51 -109.80 0.64 -41.14
CA ASP A 51 -109.46 1.22 -39.84
C ASP A 51 -108.68 2.54 -39.99
N CYS A 52 -109.33 3.57 -40.56
CA CYS A 52 -108.70 4.86 -40.90
C CYS A 52 -107.95 5.51 -39.73
N ASN A 53 -108.40 5.30 -38.49
CA ASN A 53 -107.79 5.85 -37.27
C ASN A 53 -106.36 5.34 -36.99
N ASN A 54 -105.95 4.23 -37.60
CA ASN A 54 -104.59 3.71 -37.50
C ASN A 54 -103.57 4.58 -38.24
N CYS A 55 -104.01 5.45 -39.15
CA CYS A 55 -103.14 6.33 -39.93
C CYS A 55 -103.55 7.81 -39.82
N HIS A 56 -104.82 8.09 -39.53
CA HIS A 56 -105.38 9.43 -39.42
C HIS A 56 -105.81 9.77 -38.01
N LYS A 57 -105.26 10.86 -37.47
CA LYS A 57 -105.76 11.52 -36.27
C LYS A 57 -106.58 12.77 -36.64
N PRO A 58 -107.87 12.86 -36.30
CA PRO A 58 -108.69 14.05 -36.56
C PRO A 58 -108.09 15.31 -35.93
N TYR A 59 -108.12 16.43 -36.66
CA TYR A 59 -107.69 17.77 -36.22
C TYR A 59 -106.20 17.91 -35.81
N ASP A 60 -105.37 16.88 -36.00
CA ASP A 60 -103.95 16.88 -35.62
C ASP A 60 -103.11 16.17 -36.70
N LYS A 61 -102.79 16.94 -37.76
CA LYS A 61 -101.98 16.45 -38.89
C LYS A 61 -100.51 16.19 -38.50
N GLY A 62 -100.00 16.82 -37.44
CA GLY A 62 -98.62 16.68 -36.98
C GLY A 62 -98.37 15.36 -36.25
N ALA A 63 -99.35 14.88 -35.46
CA ALA A 63 -99.22 13.62 -34.73
C ALA A 63 -99.35 12.35 -35.60
N GLN A 64 -99.77 12.46 -36.86
CA GLN A 64 -99.90 11.31 -37.77
C GLN A 64 -98.55 10.62 -38.02
N SER A 65 -97.43 11.36 -38.07
CA SER A 65 -96.09 10.78 -38.16
C SER A 65 -95.73 9.87 -36.97
N GLY A 66 -96.36 10.10 -35.80
CA GLY A 66 -96.24 9.24 -34.62
C GLY A 66 -96.85 7.85 -34.86
N LEU A 67 -98.06 7.80 -35.41
CA LEU A 67 -98.76 6.55 -35.74
C LEU A 67 -97.94 5.68 -36.71
N CYS A 68 -97.27 6.31 -37.68
CA CYS A 68 -96.35 5.60 -38.57
C CYS A 68 -95.19 4.95 -37.80
N LYS A 69 -94.59 5.66 -36.85
CA LYS A 69 -93.45 5.18 -36.04
C LYS A 69 -93.86 4.08 -35.04
N ASP A 70 -95.09 4.11 -34.55
CA ASP A 70 -95.61 3.09 -33.63
C ASP A 70 -95.66 1.70 -34.28
N CYS A 71 -95.98 1.65 -35.58
CA CYS A 71 -95.90 0.43 -36.39
C CYS A 71 -94.49 0.18 -36.95
N HIS A 72 -93.83 1.22 -37.47
CA HIS A 72 -92.47 1.16 -38.01
C HIS A 72 -91.42 1.45 -36.93
N LYS A 73 -91.45 0.63 -35.86
CA LYS A 73 -90.63 0.83 -34.64
C LYS A 73 -89.16 1.01 -34.92
N ASP A 74 -88.60 0.26 -35.87
CA ASP A 74 -87.19 0.37 -36.21
C ASP A 74 -86.83 1.70 -36.89
N ILE A 75 -87.77 2.34 -37.60
CA ILE A 75 -87.59 3.67 -38.19
C ILE A 75 -87.81 4.74 -37.12
N GLY A 76 -88.78 4.53 -36.23
CA GLY A 76 -88.95 5.37 -35.04
C GLY A 76 -87.70 5.39 -34.17
N LYS A 77 -87.03 4.24 -34.02
CA LYS A 77 -85.74 4.10 -33.34
C LYS A 77 -84.61 4.81 -34.09
N ASP A 78 -84.49 4.61 -35.40
CA ASP A 78 -83.54 5.34 -36.28
C ASP A 78 -83.62 6.86 -36.01
N ILE A 79 -84.83 7.41 -36.03
CA ILE A 79 -85.08 8.83 -35.78
C ILE A 79 -84.73 9.22 -34.33
N ALA A 80 -85.16 8.43 -33.34
CA ALA A 80 -84.98 8.74 -31.93
C ALA A 80 -83.50 8.73 -31.49
N GLU A 81 -82.70 7.76 -31.97
CA GLU A 81 -81.27 7.65 -31.61
C GLU A 81 -80.36 8.36 -32.63
N LYS A 82 -80.92 9.10 -33.60
CA LYS A 82 -80.20 9.80 -34.67
C LYS A 82 -79.24 8.88 -35.43
N HIS A 83 -79.73 7.71 -35.81
CA HIS A 83 -78.95 6.69 -36.51
C HIS A 83 -79.65 6.22 -37.79
N GLY A 84 -78.85 5.69 -38.73
CA GLY A 84 -79.36 5.32 -40.06
C GLY A 84 -79.80 6.53 -40.89
N PHE A 85 -80.35 6.29 -42.08
CA PHE A 85 -80.71 7.37 -43.00
C PHE A 85 -81.74 8.33 -42.39
N HIS A 86 -82.88 7.82 -41.90
CA HIS A 86 -83.96 8.67 -41.39
C HIS A 86 -83.60 9.47 -40.13
N GLY A 87 -82.68 8.96 -39.28
CA GLY A 87 -82.22 9.68 -38.09
C GLY A 87 -81.15 10.73 -38.35
N LEU A 88 -80.48 10.67 -39.49
CA LEU A 88 -79.43 11.61 -39.91
C LEU A 88 -79.89 12.61 -40.98
N MET A 89 -81.18 12.57 -41.34
CA MET A 89 -81.78 13.57 -42.23
C MET A 89 -81.73 14.95 -41.59
N GLN A 90 -81.34 15.97 -42.38
CA GLN A 90 -81.19 17.35 -41.93
C GLN A 90 -82.52 18.03 -41.56
N GLU A 91 -83.63 17.58 -42.15
CA GLU A 91 -84.97 18.14 -41.95
C GLU A 91 -85.97 17.04 -41.59
N GLU A 92 -86.68 17.22 -40.47
CA GLU A 92 -87.80 16.35 -40.11
C GLU A 92 -89.04 16.70 -40.95
N LYS A 93 -89.29 15.89 -41.98
CA LYS A 93 -90.51 15.99 -42.81
C LYS A 93 -91.56 14.99 -42.36
N PRO A 94 -92.86 15.35 -42.41
CA PRO A 94 -93.93 14.37 -42.23
C PRO A 94 -93.76 13.17 -43.15
N CYS A 95 -93.92 11.94 -42.62
CA CYS A 95 -93.63 10.71 -43.35
C CYS A 95 -94.32 10.65 -44.72
N ARG A 96 -95.55 11.17 -44.80
CA ARG A 96 -96.40 11.21 -46.00
C ARG A 96 -95.83 12.00 -47.18
N GLU A 97 -94.93 12.96 -46.94
CA GLU A 97 -94.31 13.77 -48.01
C GLU A 97 -93.39 12.92 -48.88
N CYS A 98 -92.72 11.93 -48.30
CA CYS A 98 -91.89 10.97 -49.02
C CYS A 98 -92.59 9.62 -49.23
N HIS A 99 -93.47 9.23 -48.29
CA HIS A 99 -94.19 7.95 -48.28
C HIS A 99 -95.70 8.19 -48.37
N THR A 100 -96.17 8.55 -49.56
CA THR A 100 -97.59 8.83 -49.79
C THR A 100 -98.40 7.56 -49.98
N GLU A 101 -99.30 7.29 -49.04
CA GLU A 101 -100.29 6.20 -49.09
C GLU A 101 -101.44 6.50 -50.09
N HIS A 102 -102.35 5.54 -50.31
CA HIS A 102 -103.51 5.65 -51.23
C HIS A 102 -103.14 5.74 -52.72
N LYS A 103 -101.98 5.17 -53.10
CA LYS A 103 -101.49 5.16 -54.49
C LYS A 103 -101.80 3.86 -55.24
N GLY A 104 -102.52 2.92 -54.62
CA GLY A 104 -102.85 1.61 -55.18
C GLY A 104 -101.90 0.51 -54.72
N ARG A 105 -102.33 -0.75 -54.89
CA ARG A 105 -101.66 -1.94 -54.35
C ARG A 105 -100.19 -2.06 -54.78
N ASP A 106 -99.92 -1.77 -56.04
CA ASP A 106 -98.59 -1.91 -56.64
C ASP A 106 -97.67 -0.68 -56.43
N ALA A 107 -98.15 0.37 -55.75
CA ALA A 107 -97.38 1.58 -55.60
C ALA A 107 -96.20 1.40 -54.64
N ARG A 108 -94.99 1.69 -55.15
CA ARG A 108 -93.79 1.78 -54.32
C ARG A 108 -93.70 3.17 -53.68
N ILE A 109 -94.10 3.25 -52.42
CA ILE A 109 -94.11 4.50 -51.64
C ILE A 109 -92.75 4.81 -51.00
N SER A 110 -91.84 3.85 -50.95
CA SER A 110 -90.44 4.03 -50.51
C SER A 110 -89.50 4.07 -51.72
N LYS A 111 -89.50 5.20 -52.43
CA LYS A 111 -88.58 5.45 -53.54
C LYS A 111 -87.26 5.98 -53.00
N LEU A 112 -86.17 5.32 -53.38
CA LEU A 112 -84.81 5.78 -53.11
C LEU A 112 -84.18 6.22 -54.43
N ASN A 113 -83.61 7.41 -54.49
CA ASN A 113 -82.81 7.82 -55.65
C ASN A 113 -81.46 7.12 -55.59
N THR A 114 -81.29 6.02 -56.31
CA THR A 114 -80.07 5.21 -56.30
C THR A 114 -78.93 5.80 -57.14
N ILE A 115 -79.16 6.89 -57.88
CA ILE A 115 -78.16 7.51 -58.75
C ILE A 115 -77.32 8.53 -57.96
N ASN A 116 -77.99 9.39 -57.19
CA ASN A 116 -77.36 10.47 -56.43
C ASN A 116 -77.52 10.27 -54.91
N PHE A 117 -77.55 9.02 -54.44
CA PHE A 117 -77.68 8.76 -53.01
C PHE A 117 -76.39 9.12 -52.27
N ASP A 118 -76.48 10.00 -51.28
CA ASP A 118 -75.33 10.41 -50.47
C ASP A 118 -75.20 9.55 -49.21
N HIS A 119 -74.17 8.70 -49.17
CA HIS A 119 -73.86 7.86 -48.01
C HIS A 119 -73.38 8.65 -46.78
N SER A 120 -72.97 9.92 -46.93
CA SER A 120 -72.62 10.79 -45.78
C SER A 120 -73.83 11.06 -44.88
N THR A 121 -75.04 10.94 -45.43
CA THR A 121 -76.32 11.06 -44.69
C THR A 121 -76.75 9.74 -44.02
N THR A 122 -75.83 8.78 -43.90
CA THR A 122 -76.09 7.48 -43.29
C THR A 122 -75.04 7.16 -42.22
N GLY A 123 -75.27 6.11 -41.44
CA GLY A 123 -74.28 5.62 -40.46
C GLY A 123 -73.06 4.94 -41.08
N PHE A 124 -72.90 4.94 -42.40
CA PHE A 124 -71.79 4.31 -43.11
C PHE A 124 -71.32 5.21 -44.27
N GLU A 125 -70.37 6.09 -43.97
CA GLU A 125 -69.73 6.98 -44.95
C GLU A 125 -68.74 6.18 -45.81
N LEU A 126 -68.85 6.29 -47.13
CA LEU A 126 -67.92 5.63 -48.05
C LEU A 126 -66.58 6.36 -48.07
N LYS A 127 -65.49 5.64 -47.80
CA LYS A 127 -64.13 6.18 -47.80
C LYS A 127 -63.19 5.33 -48.65
N GLY A 128 -62.07 5.93 -49.05
CA GLY A 128 -61.00 5.24 -49.77
C GLY A 128 -61.49 4.58 -51.07
N ALA A 129 -61.20 3.29 -51.23
CA ALA A 129 -61.55 2.53 -52.42
C ALA A 129 -63.08 2.38 -52.62
N HIS A 130 -63.88 2.55 -51.57
CA HIS A 130 -65.34 2.45 -51.64
C HIS A 130 -66.01 3.63 -52.36
N LEU A 131 -65.30 4.74 -52.57
CA LEU A 131 -65.76 5.89 -53.38
C LEU A 131 -65.54 5.70 -54.89
N ASN A 132 -64.90 4.59 -55.30
CA ASN A 132 -64.61 4.34 -56.70
C ASN A 132 -65.89 4.08 -57.50
N SER A 133 -66.03 4.70 -58.66
CA SER A 133 -67.19 4.54 -59.56
C SER A 133 -67.42 3.11 -60.05
N LYS A 134 -66.44 2.22 -59.88
CA LYS A 134 -66.58 0.78 -60.16
C LYS A 134 -67.31 0.01 -59.06
N VAL A 135 -67.45 0.55 -57.86
CA VAL A 135 -68.20 -0.06 -56.76
C VAL A 135 -69.68 0.28 -56.96
N LEU A 136 -70.49 -0.74 -57.19
CA LEU A 136 -71.92 -0.62 -57.49
C LEU A 136 -72.74 -0.91 -56.23
N CYS A 137 -73.96 -0.35 -56.14
CA CYS A 137 -74.85 -0.59 -54.99
C CYS A 137 -75.07 -2.08 -54.69
N LYS A 138 -75.10 -2.93 -55.72
CA LYS A 138 -75.29 -4.39 -55.59
C LYS A 138 -74.11 -5.11 -54.92
N ASP A 139 -72.94 -4.48 -54.88
CA ASP A 139 -71.72 -5.07 -54.28
C ASP A 139 -71.80 -5.01 -52.74
N CYS A 140 -72.61 -4.09 -52.19
CA CYS A 140 -72.86 -3.97 -50.76
C CYS A 140 -74.31 -4.34 -50.37
N HIS A 141 -75.29 -4.06 -51.22
CA HIS A 141 -76.72 -4.26 -50.96
C HIS A 141 -77.27 -5.43 -51.77
N SER A 142 -77.66 -6.50 -51.06
CA SER A 142 -78.28 -7.67 -51.69
C SER A 142 -79.72 -7.36 -52.13
N PRO A 143 -80.15 -7.72 -53.36
CA PRO A 143 -81.49 -7.44 -53.87
C PRO A 143 -82.65 -7.99 -53.02
N GLN A 144 -82.40 -9.03 -52.23
CA GLN A 144 -83.40 -9.71 -51.40
C GLN A 144 -83.44 -9.19 -49.94
N LYS A 145 -82.55 -8.27 -49.56
CA LYS A 145 -82.48 -7.71 -48.20
C LYS A 145 -82.82 -6.23 -48.22
N LYS A 146 -83.28 -5.70 -47.08
CA LYS A 146 -83.48 -4.25 -46.94
C LYS A 146 -82.12 -3.57 -46.99
N TYR A 147 -82.01 -2.40 -47.65
CA TYR A 147 -80.75 -1.64 -47.75
C TYR A 147 -80.07 -1.42 -46.38
N ARG A 148 -80.85 -1.17 -45.33
CA ARG A 148 -80.36 -1.00 -43.95
C ARG A 148 -79.70 -2.21 -43.30
N GLN A 149 -79.83 -3.41 -43.89
CA GLN A 149 -79.30 -4.66 -43.35
C GLN A 149 -77.92 -5.02 -43.92
N ALA A 150 -77.31 -4.12 -44.70
CA ALA A 150 -75.95 -4.33 -45.19
C ALA A 150 -74.96 -4.39 -44.01
N PRO A 151 -73.96 -5.30 -44.03
CA PRO A 151 -72.92 -5.35 -43.02
C PRO A 151 -72.12 -4.05 -42.99
N THR A 152 -71.85 -3.53 -41.79
CA THR A 152 -71.08 -2.28 -41.59
C THR A 152 -69.64 -2.53 -41.12
N LYS A 153 -69.30 -3.77 -40.73
CA LYS A 153 -67.94 -4.15 -40.35
C LYS A 153 -67.18 -4.69 -41.57
N CYS A 154 -65.88 -4.39 -41.67
CA CYS A 154 -65.02 -4.81 -42.77
C CYS A 154 -65.14 -6.30 -43.08
N ILE A 155 -65.05 -7.15 -42.04
CA ILE A 155 -65.13 -8.61 -42.19
C ILE A 155 -66.47 -9.09 -42.76
N GLY A 156 -67.58 -8.38 -42.50
CA GLY A 156 -68.90 -8.75 -43.00
C GLY A 156 -69.00 -8.70 -44.53
N CYS A 157 -68.16 -7.91 -45.19
CA CYS A 157 -68.05 -7.82 -46.64
C CYS A 157 -66.77 -8.48 -47.18
N HIS A 158 -65.69 -8.48 -46.40
CA HIS A 158 -64.35 -8.92 -46.83
C HIS A 158 -63.88 -10.26 -46.24
N GLU A 159 -64.77 -11.06 -45.64
CA GLU A 159 -64.45 -12.38 -45.06
C GLU A 159 -63.65 -13.27 -46.02
N LYS A 160 -64.10 -13.38 -47.28
CA LYS A 160 -63.43 -14.20 -48.30
C LYS A 160 -62.10 -13.62 -48.78
N ALA A 161 -61.88 -12.32 -48.58
CA ALA A 161 -60.66 -11.63 -48.95
C ALA A 161 -59.60 -11.66 -47.83
N ASP A 162 -59.98 -12.04 -46.61
CA ASP A 162 -59.06 -12.10 -45.48
C ASP A 162 -57.99 -13.19 -45.67
N LYS A 163 -56.75 -12.75 -45.88
CA LYS A 163 -55.59 -13.64 -46.00
C LYS A 163 -55.19 -14.27 -44.67
N HIS A 164 -55.59 -13.68 -43.54
CA HIS A 164 -55.25 -14.14 -42.19
C HIS A 164 -56.18 -15.24 -41.67
N LYS A 165 -57.27 -15.53 -42.39
CA LYS A 165 -58.25 -16.59 -42.06
C LYS A 165 -58.81 -16.43 -40.64
N GLY A 166 -59.09 -15.20 -40.21
CA GLY A 166 -59.59 -14.87 -38.88
C GLY A 166 -58.55 -14.88 -37.77
N GLY A 167 -57.28 -15.18 -38.06
CA GLY A 167 -56.22 -15.28 -37.05
C GLY A 167 -55.87 -13.98 -36.31
N LEU A 168 -56.27 -12.82 -36.85
CA LEU A 168 -55.99 -11.49 -36.30
C LEU A 168 -57.22 -10.79 -35.69
N GLY A 169 -58.37 -11.46 -35.67
CA GLY A 169 -59.63 -10.86 -35.22
C GLY A 169 -60.29 -9.94 -36.27
N PRO A 170 -61.43 -9.31 -35.92
CA PRO A 170 -62.28 -8.60 -36.87
C PRO A 170 -61.87 -7.13 -37.15
N GLU A 171 -60.97 -6.56 -36.34
CA GLU A 171 -60.60 -5.14 -36.37
C GLU A 171 -59.50 -4.86 -37.41
N CYS A 172 -59.88 -5.02 -38.68
CA CYS A 172 -58.99 -4.89 -39.85
C CYS A 172 -58.28 -3.52 -39.91
N GLN A 173 -58.97 -2.48 -39.46
CA GLN A 173 -58.50 -1.08 -39.47
C GLN A 173 -57.34 -0.79 -38.52
N ASN A 174 -57.00 -1.73 -37.62
CA ASN A 174 -55.79 -1.62 -36.79
C ASN A 174 -54.50 -1.83 -37.59
N CYS A 175 -54.60 -2.42 -38.78
CA CYS A 175 -53.46 -2.73 -39.64
C CYS A 175 -53.65 -2.22 -41.06
N HIS A 176 -54.86 -2.27 -41.61
CA HIS A 176 -55.15 -1.93 -43.00
C HIS A 176 -55.93 -0.63 -43.10
N GLU A 177 -55.75 0.09 -44.21
CA GLU A 177 -56.53 1.27 -44.52
C GLU A 177 -57.55 0.98 -45.63
N GLU A 178 -58.72 1.64 -45.57
CA GLU A 178 -59.79 1.47 -46.57
C GLU A 178 -59.40 1.94 -47.98
N LYS A 179 -58.26 2.62 -48.12
CA LYS A 179 -57.70 3.05 -49.40
C LYS A 179 -57.11 1.87 -50.17
N ASP A 180 -56.31 1.03 -49.51
CA ASP A 180 -55.74 -0.16 -50.09
C ASP A 180 -55.30 -1.19 -49.03
N TRP A 181 -55.51 -2.47 -49.32
CA TRP A 181 -55.16 -3.58 -48.43
C TRP A 181 -53.65 -3.88 -48.37
N LYS A 182 -52.82 -3.26 -49.22
CA LYS A 182 -51.37 -3.56 -49.31
C LYS A 182 -50.58 -2.75 -48.29
N THR A 183 -51.02 -1.53 -48.03
CA THR A 183 -50.44 -0.64 -47.05
C THR A 183 -50.86 -1.11 -45.66
N THR A 184 -49.87 -1.45 -44.84
CA THR A 184 -50.09 -1.92 -43.47
C THR A 184 -49.41 -1.00 -42.47
N HIS A 185 -50.17 -0.50 -41.50
CA HIS A 185 -49.67 0.31 -40.40
C HIS A 185 -50.11 -0.30 -39.07
N PHE A 186 -49.16 -0.78 -38.28
CA PHE A 186 -49.42 -1.27 -36.94
C PHE A 186 -48.48 -0.57 -35.94
N ASP A 187 -49.08 0.05 -34.94
CA ASP A 187 -48.36 0.82 -33.93
C ASP A 187 -47.89 -0.10 -32.78
N HIS A 188 -46.61 -0.48 -32.82
CA HIS A 188 -45.99 -1.30 -31.79
C HIS A 188 -45.85 -0.58 -30.44
N SER A 189 -45.95 0.75 -30.37
CA SER A 189 -45.84 1.50 -29.10
C SER A 189 -47.00 1.17 -28.15
N LYS A 190 -48.12 0.65 -28.68
CA LYS A 190 -49.28 0.21 -27.92
C LYS A 190 -49.17 -1.23 -27.40
N THR A 191 -48.05 -1.91 -27.68
CA THR A 191 -47.83 -3.30 -27.28
C THR A 191 -46.84 -3.40 -26.12
N HIS A 192 -46.73 -4.59 -25.53
CA HIS A 192 -45.75 -4.88 -24.48
C HIS A 192 -44.30 -4.88 -24.99
N PHE A 193 -44.08 -4.82 -26.30
CA PHE A 193 -42.76 -4.77 -26.91
C PHE A 193 -42.69 -3.60 -27.90
N PRO A 194 -42.48 -2.36 -27.41
CA PRO A 194 -42.27 -1.23 -28.30
C PRO A 194 -40.99 -1.45 -29.13
N LEU A 195 -41.09 -1.31 -30.44
CA LEU A 195 -39.92 -1.40 -31.31
C LEU A 195 -39.04 -0.17 -31.10
N LEU A 196 -37.82 -0.42 -30.63
CA LEU A 196 -36.82 0.60 -30.34
C LEU A 196 -35.53 0.32 -31.12
N GLY A 197 -34.78 1.38 -31.42
CA GLY A 197 -33.51 1.29 -32.15
C GLY A 197 -33.65 0.55 -33.48
N LYS A 198 -32.81 -0.47 -33.70
CA LYS A 198 -32.79 -1.21 -34.96
C LYS A 198 -34.00 -2.11 -35.20
N HIS A 199 -34.80 -2.40 -34.17
CA HIS A 199 -36.02 -3.19 -34.33
C HIS A 199 -37.12 -2.45 -35.10
N ILE A 200 -37.08 -1.11 -35.18
CA ILE A 200 -38.07 -0.31 -35.93
C ILE A 200 -38.04 -0.61 -37.43
N GLU A 201 -36.85 -0.92 -37.96
CA GLU A 201 -36.62 -1.18 -39.38
C GLU A 201 -36.92 -2.65 -39.77
N VAL A 202 -37.26 -3.51 -38.81
CA VAL A 202 -37.41 -4.96 -39.03
C VAL A 202 -38.79 -5.29 -39.59
N LYS A 203 -38.82 -6.13 -40.64
CA LYS A 203 -40.07 -6.62 -41.23
C LYS A 203 -40.82 -7.54 -40.25
N CYS A 204 -42.16 -7.47 -40.21
CA CYS A 204 -42.99 -8.25 -39.29
C CYS A 204 -42.66 -9.75 -39.27
N LYS A 205 -42.42 -10.38 -40.44
CA LYS A 205 -42.12 -11.83 -40.56
C LYS A 205 -40.83 -12.27 -39.86
N ALA A 206 -39.90 -11.36 -39.60
CA ALA A 206 -38.68 -11.70 -38.87
C ALA A 206 -38.96 -11.95 -37.38
N CYS A 207 -39.93 -11.23 -36.80
CA CYS A 207 -40.38 -11.41 -35.43
C CYS A 207 -41.55 -12.39 -35.32
N HIS A 208 -42.44 -12.40 -36.31
CA HIS A 208 -43.67 -13.20 -36.38
C HIS A 208 -43.58 -14.29 -37.45
N PRO A 209 -42.82 -15.37 -37.21
CA PRO A 209 -42.75 -16.48 -38.15
C PRO A 209 -44.13 -17.11 -38.33
N ASN A 210 -44.43 -17.51 -39.57
CA ASN A 210 -45.73 -18.09 -39.97
C ASN A 210 -46.93 -17.18 -39.70
N GLU A 211 -46.73 -15.86 -39.62
CA GLU A 211 -47.81 -14.89 -39.40
C GLU A 211 -48.56 -15.14 -38.07
N LYS A 212 -47.86 -15.73 -37.09
CA LYS A 212 -48.33 -15.85 -35.71
C LYS A 212 -47.94 -14.61 -34.92
N PHE A 213 -48.90 -13.73 -34.69
CA PHE A 213 -48.68 -12.46 -33.99
C PHE A 213 -48.87 -12.56 -32.48
N LYS A 214 -49.74 -13.48 -32.03
CA LYS A 214 -50.02 -13.72 -30.61
C LYS A 214 -48.90 -14.52 -29.94
N ASP A 215 -48.56 -14.14 -28.71
CA ASP A 215 -47.57 -14.80 -27.84
C ASP A 215 -46.17 -14.93 -28.47
N THR A 216 -45.78 -13.90 -29.23
CA THR A 216 -44.45 -13.83 -29.85
C THR A 216 -43.38 -13.65 -28.76
N PRO A 217 -42.30 -14.46 -28.76
CA PRO A 217 -41.24 -14.32 -27.76
C PRO A 217 -40.62 -12.93 -27.75
N ILE A 218 -40.45 -12.34 -26.56
CA ILE A 218 -39.91 -10.99 -26.37
C ILE A 218 -38.54 -10.97 -25.69
N GLN A 219 -38.02 -12.12 -25.25
CA GLN A 219 -36.69 -12.20 -24.66
C GLN A 219 -35.63 -12.18 -25.77
N CYS A 220 -34.56 -11.40 -25.57
CA CYS A 220 -33.52 -11.20 -26.58
C CYS A 220 -32.94 -12.52 -27.09
N ASN A 221 -32.64 -13.46 -26.18
CA ASN A 221 -32.03 -14.75 -26.49
C ASN A 221 -32.95 -15.71 -27.25
N GLU A 222 -34.27 -15.53 -27.22
CA GLU A 222 -35.21 -16.36 -27.99
C GLU A 222 -35.15 -16.02 -29.49
N CYS A 223 -34.89 -14.76 -29.82
CA CYS A 223 -34.73 -14.29 -31.20
C CYS A 223 -33.25 -14.32 -31.65
N HIS A 224 -32.33 -13.88 -30.78
CA HIS A 224 -30.91 -13.69 -31.08
C HIS A 224 -30.02 -14.85 -30.61
N LYS A 225 -30.58 -16.04 -30.37
CA LYS A 225 -29.80 -17.21 -29.92
C LYS A 225 -28.60 -17.52 -30.81
N LYS A 226 -28.76 -17.34 -32.13
CA LYS A 226 -27.71 -17.60 -33.13
C LYS A 226 -26.68 -16.48 -33.22
N ASP A 227 -27.04 -15.28 -32.79
CA ASP A 227 -26.18 -14.10 -32.80
C ASP A 227 -25.33 -13.99 -31.53
N ASP A 228 -25.66 -14.77 -30.49
CA ASP A 228 -24.97 -14.73 -29.21
C ASP A 228 -23.53 -15.27 -29.31
N LYS A 229 -22.58 -14.33 -29.37
CA LYS A 229 -21.14 -14.63 -29.36
C LYS A 229 -20.65 -15.22 -28.04
N HIS A 230 -21.44 -15.13 -26.98
CA HIS A 230 -21.10 -15.62 -25.66
C HIS A 230 -21.45 -17.10 -25.46
N LYS A 231 -22.20 -17.70 -26.39
CA LYS A 231 -22.66 -19.10 -26.31
C LYS A 231 -23.41 -19.42 -25.02
N GLY A 232 -24.16 -18.45 -24.49
CA GLY A 232 -24.93 -18.58 -23.25
C GLY A 232 -24.15 -18.37 -21.94
N ASN A 233 -22.83 -18.15 -21.99
CA ASN A 233 -22.00 -18.02 -20.78
C ASN A 233 -22.38 -16.79 -19.92
N PHE A 234 -22.94 -15.75 -20.52
CA PHE A 234 -23.33 -14.51 -19.82
C PHE A 234 -24.84 -14.47 -19.51
N GLY A 235 -25.55 -15.59 -19.66
CA GLY A 235 -26.98 -15.72 -19.37
C GLY A 235 -27.90 -14.97 -20.36
N PRO A 236 -29.22 -14.99 -20.10
CA PRO A 236 -30.23 -14.52 -21.07
C PRO A 236 -30.50 -13.01 -21.03
N LYS A 237 -30.00 -12.29 -20.00
CA LYS A 237 -30.29 -10.87 -19.76
C LYS A 237 -29.37 -9.94 -20.56
N CYS A 238 -29.46 -10.00 -21.88
CA CYS A 238 -28.64 -9.23 -22.81
C CYS A 238 -28.68 -7.72 -22.55
N GLU A 239 -29.84 -7.21 -22.13
CA GLU A 239 -30.14 -5.80 -21.85
C GLU A 239 -29.34 -5.22 -20.67
N THR A 240 -28.71 -6.07 -19.86
CA THR A 240 -27.82 -5.61 -18.78
C THR A 240 -26.47 -5.12 -19.29
N CYS A 241 -26.10 -5.47 -20.53
CA CYS A 241 -24.83 -5.08 -21.14
C CYS A 241 -24.99 -4.45 -22.53
N HIS A 242 -25.96 -4.90 -23.32
CA HIS A 242 -26.20 -4.44 -24.68
C HIS A 242 -27.47 -3.60 -24.76
N ASN A 243 -27.58 -2.85 -25.84
CA ASN A 243 -28.79 -2.10 -26.17
C ASN A 243 -29.29 -2.46 -27.56
N GLU A 244 -30.53 -2.07 -27.84
CA GLU A 244 -31.24 -2.29 -29.09
C GLU A 244 -30.73 -1.44 -30.28
N LYS A 245 -29.82 -0.50 -30.03
CA LYS A 245 -29.20 0.33 -31.07
C LYS A 245 -27.98 -0.36 -31.68
N SER A 246 -27.15 -1.02 -30.86
CA SER A 246 -25.91 -1.66 -31.31
C SER A 246 -25.40 -2.73 -30.34
N TRP A 247 -25.20 -3.94 -30.85
CA TRP A 247 -24.50 -5.02 -30.12
C TRP A 247 -23.02 -4.71 -29.83
N LYS A 248 -22.41 -3.76 -30.56
CA LYS A 248 -20.99 -3.38 -30.35
C LYS A 248 -20.82 -2.42 -29.18
N GLU A 249 -21.86 -1.67 -28.85
CA GLU A 249 -21.85 -0.76 -27.72
C GLU A 249 -22.17 -1.55 -26.45
N ILE A 250 -21.27 -1.51 -25.48
CA ILE A 250 -21.45 -2.16 -24.19
C ILE A 250 -21.72 -1.04 -23.17
N LEU A 251 -22.93 -1.03 -22.62
CA LEU A 251 -23.35 -0.05 -21.61
C LEU A 251 -22.95 -0.45 -20.18
N PHE A 252 -22.49 -1.69 -20.00
CA PHE A 252 -22.11 -2.21 -18.70
C PHE A 252 -20.80 -1.59 -18.20
N ASP A 253 -20.90 -0.81 -17.13
CA ASP A 253 -19.76 -0.28 -16.37
C ASP A 253 -19.38 -1.29 -15.26
N HIS A 254 -18.32 -2.06 -15.49
CA HIS A 254 -17.89 -3.12 -14.58
C HIS A 254 -17.53 -2.59 -13.19
N ASP A 255 -16.87 -1.43 -13.11
CA ASP A 255 -16.32 -0.91 -11.86
C ASP A 255 -17.42 -0.36 -10.95
N LYS A 256 -18.50 0.19 -11.52
CA LYS A 256 -19.66 0.65 -10.75
C LYS A 256 -20.63 -0.45 -10.37
N LYS A 257 -20.71 -1.52 -11.18
CA LYS A 257 -21.70 -2.59 -11.00
C LYS A 257 -21.16 -3.80 -10.25
N THR A 258 -19.85 -3.88 -10.02
CA THR A 258 -19.21 -4.99 -9.30
C THR A 258 -18.42 -4.51 -8.09
N ARG A 259 -18.00 -5.45 -7.24
CA ARG A 259 -17.16 -5.17 -6.07
C ARG A 259 -15.66 -5.25 -6.36
N TYR A 260 -15.29 -5.55 -7.60
CA TYR A 260 -13.91 -5.72 -8.02
C TYR A 260 -13.60 -4.74 -9.16
N PRO A 261 -13.08 -3.55 -8.85
CA PRO A 261 -12.73 -2.58 -9.87
C PRO A 261 -11.54 -3.07 -10.69
N LEU A 262 -11.65 -2.97 -12.01
CA LEU A 262 -10.62 -3.35 -12.97
C LEU A 262 -9.60 -2.23 -13.07
N LEU A 263 -8.65 -2.23 -12.13
CA LEU A 263 -7.59 -1.22 -12.08
C LEU A 263 -6.36 -1.65 -12.90
N GLY A 264 -5.59 -0.65 -13.37
CA GLY A 264 -4.36 -0.86 -14.12
C GLY A 264 -4.56 -1.76 -15.34
N LYS A 265 -3.74 -2.82 -15.45
CA LYS A 265 -3.77 -3.74 -16.59
C LYS A 265 -5.02 -4.61 -16.65
N HIS A 266 -5.77 -4.73 -15.55
CA HIS A 266 -7.04 -5.46 -15.57
C HIS A 266 -8.14 -4.71 -16.34
N SER A 267 -8.04 -3.39 -16.51
CA SER A 267 -9.03 -2.62 -17.31
C SER A 267 -9.00 -2.98 -18.79
N GLU A 268 -7.88 -3.47 -19.30
CA GLU A 268 -7.66 -3.80 -20.71
C GLU A 268 -8.10 -5.25 -21.06
N VAL A 269 -8.45 -6.08 -20.07
CA VAL A 269 -8.74 -7.50 -20.31
C VAL A 269 -10.18 -7.73 -20.77
N LYS A 270 -10.36 -8.72 -21.64
CA LYS A 270 -11.70 -9.16 -22.07
C LYS A 270 -12.41 -9.88 -20.92
N CYS A 271 -13.74 -9.74 -20.84
CA CYS A 271 -14.57 -10.38 -19.81
C CYS A 271 -14.32 -11.91 -19.70
N VAL A 272 -14.18 -12.59 -20.86
CA VAL A 272 -13.96 -14.05 -20.96
C VAL A 272 -12.61 -14.51 -20.39
N SER A 273 -11.65 -13.61 -20.19
CA SER A 273 -10.38 -13.94 -19.54
C SER A 273 -10.61 -14.31 -18.06
N CYS A 274 -11.59 -13.68 -17.43
CA CYS A 274 -11.98 -13.91 -16.03
C CYS A 274 -13.22 -14.82 -15.95
N HIS A 275 -14.28 -14.49 -16.69
CA HIS A 275 -15.56 -15.21 -16.68
C HIS A 275 -15.57 -16.34 -17.71
N LYS A 276 -15.07 -17.51 -17.30
CA LYS A 276 -14.98 -18.70 -18.17
C LYS A 276 -16.25 -19.56 -18.19
N GLY A 277 -17.05 -19.52 -17.13
CA GLY A 277 -18.33 -20.22 -17.06
C GLY A 277 -19.51 -19.27 -16.90
N ASN A 278 -20.59 -19.76 -16.30
CA ASN A 278 -21.82 -19.00 -16.21
C ASN A 278 -21.71 -17.84 -15.20
N LEU A 279 -21.85 -16.60 -15.68
CA LEU A 279 -21.69 -15.38 -14.88
C LEU A 279 -22.57 -15.34 -13.62
N TYR A 280 -23.77 -15.92 -13.66
CA TYR A 280 -24.74 -15.85 -12.56
C TYR A 280 -24.65 -17.04 -11.59
N GLN A 281 -23.89 -18.07 -11.93
CA GLN A 281 -23.72 -19.27 -11.09
C GLN A 281 -22.32 -19.31 -10.47
N GLU A 282 -21.31 -18.86 -11.19
CA GLU A 282 -19.91 -18.93 -10.74
C GLU A 282 -19.48 -17.66 -10.02
N LYS A 283 -19.11 -17.80 -8.74
CA LYS A 283 -18.51 -16.72 -7.97
C LYS A 283 -16.99 -16.80 -8.06
N LEU A 284 -16.39 -15.87 -8.80
CA LEU A 284 -14.94 -15.72 -8.85
C LEU A 284 -14.38 -15.21 -7.52
N LYS A 285 -13.24 -15.76 -7.13
CA LYS A 285 -12.42 -15.23 -6.04
C LYS A 285 -11.72 -13.97 -6.52
N THR A 286 -11.58 -12.98 -5.64
CA THR A 286 -10.99 -11.67 -5.95
C THR A 286 -9.54 -11.52 -5.47
N ASN A 287 -9.00 -12.53 -4.80
CA ASN A 287 -7.60 -12.49 -4.36
C ASN A 287 -6.67 -12.76 -5.54
N CYS A 288 -5.53 -12.07 -5.57
CA CYS A 288 -4.60 -12.11 -6.71
C CYS A 288 -4.18 -13.55 -7.04
N VAL A 289 -3.85 -14.33 -6.00
CA VAL A 289 -3.38 -15.72 -6.15
C VAL A 289 -4.40 -16.64 -6.82
N SER A 290 -5.71 -16.40 -6.69
CA SER A 290 -6.71 -17.25 -7.35
C SER A 290 -6.64 -17.21 -8.88
N CYS A 291 -6.15 -16.10 -9.44
CA CYS A 291 -5.94 -15.94 -10.88
C CYS A 291 -4.47 -16.13 -11.26
N HIS A 292 -3.56 -15.60 -10.44
CA HIS A 292 -2.13 -15.49 -10.73
C HIS A 292 -1.26 -16.55 -10.03
N GLN A 293 -1.85 -17.68 -9.60
CA GLN A 293 -1.10 -18.75 -8.95
C GLN A 293 0.09 -19.24 -9.80
N LYS A 294 -0.10 -19.30 -11.13
CA LYS A 294 0.95 -19.73 -12.07
C LYS A 294 2.00 -18.65 -12.34
N ASP A 295 1.66 -17.39 -12.09
CA ASP A 295 2.55 -16.25 -12.29
C ASP A 295 3.43 -15.97 -11.06
N ASP A 296 3.09 -16.57 -9.91
CA ASP A 296 3.82 -16.38 -8.66
C ASP A 296 5.23 -16.99 -8.70
N LYS A 297 6.21 -16.13 -8.93
CA LYS A 297 7.64 -16.48 -8.90
C LYS A 297 8.15 -16.85 -7.50
N HIS A 298 7.42 -16.50 -6.45
CA HIS A 298 7.79 -16.80 -5.06
C HIS A 298 7.37 -18.22 -4.65
N LYS A 299 6.55 -18.90 -5.45
CA LYS A 299 6.04 -20.26 -5.18
C LYS A 299 5.34 -20.35 -3.82
N GLY A 300 4.58 -19.33 -3.45
CA GLY A 300 3.81 -19.25 -2.20
C GLY A 300 4.60 -18.84 -0.95
N LYS A 301 5.93 -18.67 -1.03
CA LYS A 301 6.78 -18.34 0.13
C LYS A 301 6.43 -17.01 0.81
N PHE A 302 5.85 -16.07 0.06
CA PHE A 302 5.48 -14.74 0.55
C PHE A 302 3.97 -14.61 0.81
N GLY A 303 3.25 -15.73 0.93
CA GLY A 303 1.82 -15.73 1.23
C GLY A 303 0.92 -15.24 0.09
N PRO A 304 -0.40 -15.19 0.30
CA PRO A 304 -1.37 -14.93 -0.76
C PRO A 304 -1.67 -13.44 -1.01
N LYS A 305 -1.28 -12.54 -0.10
CA LYS A 305 -1.57 -11.10 -0.15
C LYS A 305 -0.57 -10.36 -1.03
N CYS A 306 -0.64 -10.60 -2.33
CA CYS A 306 0.29 -10.05 -3.31
C CYS A 306 0.27 -8.50 -3.30
N GLU A 307 -0.88 -7.91 -3.02
CA GLU A 307 -1.18 -6.48 -2.99
C GLU A 307 -0.43 -5.71 -1.88
N THR A 308 0.20 -6.40 -0.92
CA THR A 308 1.06 -5.73 0.06
C THR A 308 2.38 -5.28 -0.56
N CYS A 309 2.76 -5.86 -1.70
CA CYS A 309 4.04 -5.60 -2.35
C CYS A 309 3.92 -5.25 -3.83
N HIS A 310 2.98 -5.85 -4.55
CA HIS A 310 2.77 -5.63 -5.98
C HIS A 310 1.51 -4.80 -6.23
N ILE A 311 1.48 -4.14 -7.37
CA ILE A 311 0.31 -3.40 -7.84
C ILE A 311 -0.16 -3.93 -9.19
N GLU A 312 -1.43 -3.68 -9.48
CA GLU A 312 -2.13 -4.13 -10.69
C GLU A 312 -1.65 -3.45 -11.99
N ARG A 313 -0.76 -2.46 -11.88
CA ARG A 313 -0.08 -1.84 -13.03
C ARG A 313 1.06 -2.70 -13.56
N GLY A 314 1.70 -3.49 -12.69
CA GLY A 314 2.81 -4.35 -13.08
C GLY A 314 3.46 -5.10 -11.91
N TRP A 315 3.76 -6.38 -12.13
CA TRP A 315 4.45 -7.23 -11.13
C TRP A 315 5.88 -6.78 -10.80
N LYS A 316 6.52 -6.01 -11.70
CA LYS A 316 7.86 -5.46 -11.47
C LYS A 316 7.83 -4.18 -10.64
N ASP A 317 6.68 -3.52 -10.55
CA ASP A 317 6.50 -2.30 -9.78
C ASP A 317 6.18 -2.69 -8.34
N ILE A 318 7.18 -2.54 -7.47
CA ILE A 318 7.10 -2.93 -6.06
C ILE A 318 7.10 -1.65 -5.21
N PRO A 319 5.94 -1.06 -4.88
CA PRO A 319 5.86 0.12 -4.02
C PRO A 319 6.10 -0.19 -2.53
N PHE A 320 6.44 -1.44 -2.19
CA PHE A 320 6.75 -1.81 -0.80
C PHE A 320 8.00 -1.08 -0.30
N ASP A 321 7.79 -0.24 0.71
CA ASP A 321 8.84 0.48 1.42
C ASP A 321 9.20 -0.29 2.70
N HIS A 322 10.35 -0.95 2.70
CA HIS A 322 10.79 -1.80 3.81
C HIS A 322 10.98 -1.00 5.12
N ASP A 323 11.49 0.23 5.02
CA ASP A 323 11.84 1.05 6.18
C ASP A 323 10.59 1.57 6.88
N LYS A 324 9.53 1.86 6.13
CA LYS A 324 8.24 2.30 6.71
C LYS A 324 7.35 1.15 7.18
N LYS A 325 7.50 -0.04 6.60
CA LYS A 325 6.60 -1.18 6.86
C LYS A 325 7.17 -2.20 7.83
N THR A 326 8.45 -2.11 8.18
CA THR A 326 9.11 -3.06 9.09
C THR A 326 9.85 -2.34 10.21
N ARG A 327 10.31 -3.11 11.21
CA ARG A 327 11.11 -2.59 12.33
C ARG A 327 12.62 -2.55 12.04
N PHE A 328 13.04 -3.09 10.89
CA PHE A 328 14.45 -3.18 10.53
C PHE A 328 14.70 -2.30 9.30
N PRO A 329 15.17 -1.05 9.50
CA PRO A 329 15.46 -0.17 8.38
C PRO A 329 16.70 -0.66 7.60
N LEU A 330 16.59 -0.69 6.28
CA LEU A 330 17.66 -1.04 5.36
C LEU A 330 18.57 0.17 5.14
N LEU A 331 19.52 0.34 6.06
CA LEU A 331 20.47 1.44 6.05
C LEU A 331 21.72 1.12 5.21
N GLY A 332 22.30 2.16 4.61
CA GLY A 332 23.55 2.08 3.85
C GLY A 332 23.48 1.08 2.70
N LYS A 333 24.44 0.16 2.64
CA LYS A 333 24.51 -0.85 1.57
C LYS A 333 23.38 -1.90 1.60
N HIS A 334 22.63 -1.97 2.70
CA HIS A 334 21.48 -2.88 2.78
C HIS A 334 20.28 -2.38 1.97
N HIS A 335 20.22 -1.10 1.59
CA HIS A 335 19.09 -0.56 0.83
C HIS A 335 18.89 -1.25 -0.53
N ASP A 336 20.01 -1.64 -1.18
CA ASP A 336 20.00 -2.20 -2.53
C ASP A 336 19.91 -3.74 -2.56
N VAL A 337 19.76 -4.40 -1.40
CA VAL A 337 19.77 -5.87 -1.35
C VAL A 337 18.42 -6.46 -1.76
N LYS A 338 18.47 -7.57 -2.50
CA LYS A 338 17.26 -8.31 -2.85
C LYS A 338 16.67 -8.98 -1.60
N CYS A 339 15.35 -9.04 -1.50
CA CYS A 339 14.65 -9.62 -0.34
C CYS A 339 15.13 -11.04 -0.01
N ASN A 340 15.40 -11.88 -1.03
CA ASN A 340 15.83 -13.27 -0.85
C ASN A 340 17.27 -13.43 -0.30
N ALA A 341 18.06 -12.35 -0.26
CA ALA A 341 19.36 -12.37 0.42
C ALA A 341 19.18 -12.57 1.93
N CYS A 342 18.14 -11.94 2.50
CA CYS A 342 17.79 -12.03 3.92
C CYS A 342 16.68 -13.08 4.16
N HIS A 343 15.61 -13.05 3.38
CA HIS A 343 14.44 -13.92 3.51
C HIS A 343 14.58 -15.20 2.68
N LYS A 344 15.27 -16.20 3.23
CA LYS A 344 15.57 -17.47 2.54
C LYS A 344 14.43 -18.51 2.63
N GLY A 345 13.61 -18.46 3.67
CA GLY A 345 12.45 -19.35 3.85
C GLY A 345 11.12 -18.62 3.71
N ASP A 346 10.17 -18.95 4.58
CA ASP A 346 8.79 -18.45 4.53
C ASP A 346 8.68 -17.10 5.28
N LEU A 347 8.40 -16.02 4.55
CA LEU A 347 8.48 -14.63 5.04
C LEU A 347 7.70 -14.39 6.36
N TYR A 348 6.54 -15.02 6.51
CA TYR A 348 5.66 -14.82 7.66
C TYR A 348 5.75 -15.89 8.73
N LYS A 349 6.53 -16.96 8.50
CA LYS A 349 6.75 -18.02 9.50
C LYS A 349 8.13 -17.93 10.15
N ASP A 350 9.12 -17.53 9.36
CA ASP A 350 10.50 -17.47 9.82
C ASP A 350 10.76 -16.18 10.60
N LYS A 351 11.24 -16.33 11.84
CA LYS A 351 11.72 -15.21 12.65
C LYS A 351 13.19 -14.98 12.35
N LEU A 352 13.47 -14.04 11.45
CA LEU A 352 14.84 -13.65 11.14
C LEU A 352 15.42 -12.81 12.29
N LYS A 353 16.62 -13.16 12.75
CA LYS A 353 17.38 -12.33 13.68
C LYS A 353 17.91 -11.09 12.96
N THR A 354 17.91 -9.95 13.64
CA THR A 354 18.26 -8.65 13.07
C THR A 354 19.61 -8.11 13.54
N ASP A 355 20.33 -8.84 14.40
CA ASP A 355 21.68 -8.46 14.78
C ASP A 355 22.68 -8.72 13.64
N CYS A 356 23.68 -7.84 13.51
CA CYS A 356 24.69 -7.87 12.46
C CYS A 356 25.35 -9.26 12.36
N TYR A 357 25.71 -9.82 13.51
CA TYR A 357 26.45 -11.07 13.60
C TYR A 357 25.65 -12.28 13.08
N SER A 358 24.36 -12.39 13.39
CA SER A 358 23.53 -13.50 12.90
C SER A 358 23.48 -13.59 11.38
N CYS A 359 23.65 -12.46 10.67
CA CYS A 359 23.72 -12.43 9.21
C CYS A 359 25.15 -12.54 8.68
N HIS A 360 26.10 -11.86 9.33
CA HIS A 360 27.49 -11.70 8.87
C HIS A 360 28.51 -12.56 9.61
N GLN A 361 28.08 -13.59 10.34
CA GLN A 361 28.99 -14.48 11.08
C GLN A 361 30.12 -15.05 10.20
N LYS A 362 29.80 -15.39 8.94
CA LYS A 362 30.78 -15.94 7.98
C LYS A 362 31.70 -14.87 7.39
N ASP A 363 31.31 -13.61 7.45
CA ASP A 363 32.06 -12.47 6.93
C ASP A 363 33.00 -11.87 7.99
N ASP A 364 32.86 -12.28 9.26
CA ASP A 364 33.66 -11.76 10.36
C ASP A 364 35.14 -12.16 10.26
N LYS A 365 35.97 -11.17 9.91
CA LYS A 365 37.43 -11.32 9.83
C LYS A 365 38.10 -11.46 11.20
N HIS A 366 37.40 -11.11 12.27
CA HIS A 366 37.93 -11.17 13.64
C HIS A 366 37.75 -12.55 14.28
N LYS A 367 37.05 -13.48 13.61
CA LYS A 367 36.80 -14.84 14.10
C LYS A 367 36.13 -14.87 15.49
N GLY A 368 35.28 -13.89 15.78
CA GLY A 368 34.57 -13.74 17.05
C GLY A 368 35.34 -13.07 18.18
N ASN A 369 36.62 -12.73 18.00
CA ASN A 369 37.46 -12.17 19.08
C ASN A 369 36.99 -10.79 19.58
N PHE A 370 36.22 -10.06 18.77
CA PHE A 370 35.70 -8.72 19.09
C PHE A 370 34.20 -8.74 19.43
N GLY A 371 33.63 -9.93 19.68
CA GLY A 371 32.22 -10.12 20.00
C GLY A 371 31.25 -9.89 18.83
N ALA A 372 29.95 -9.95 19.13
CA ALA A 372 28.87 -9.91 18.12
C ALA A 372 28.31 -8.50 17.85
N LYS A 373 28.67 -7.50 18.66
CA LYS A 373 28.15 -6.12 18.56
C LYS A 373 28.99 -5.30 17.58
N CYS A 374 28.98 -5.69 16.32
CA CYS A 374 29.78 -5.07 15.26
C CYS A 374 29.55 -3.55 15.13
N GLU A 375 28.31 -3.11 15.38
CA GLU A 375 27.86 -1.71 15.31
C GLU A 375 28.53 -0.78 16.33
N THR A 376 29.25 -1.32 17.31
CA THR A 376 30.06 -0.53 18.23
C THR A 376 31.32 0.05 17.57
N CYS A 377 31.74 -0.54 16.44
CA CYS A 377 32.94 -0.12 15.72
C CYS A 377 32.69 0.16 14.24
N HIS A 378 31.87 -0.66 13.59
CA HIS A 378 31.60 -0.60 12.17
C HIS A 378 30.24 0.02 11.89
N ILE A 379 30.09 0.59 10.70
CA ILE A 379 28.82 1.10 10.19
C ILE A 379 28.40 0.38 8.92
N GLU A 380 27.10 0.30 8.71
CA GLU A 380 26.47 -0.37 7.58
C GLU A 380 26.75 0.31 6.22
N LYS A 381 27.26 1.54 6.23
CA LYS A 381 27.71 2.25 5.02
C LYS A 381 29.03 1.68 4.51
N SER A 382 29.96 1.35 5.41
CA SER A 382 31.31 0.89 5.06
C SER A 382 31.97 0.15 6.22
N TRP A 383 32.26 -1.13 6.02
CA TRP A 383 33.06 -1.93 6.97
C TRP A 383 34.53 -1.49 7.07
N LYS A 384 35.03 -0.73 6.09
CA LYS A 384 36.41 -0.19 6.13
C LYS A 384 36.53 1.03 7.03
N GLU A 385 35.43 1.73 7.27
CA GLU A 385 35.38 2.88 8.15
C GLU A 385 35.10 2.40 9.57
N ILE A 386 35.94 2.80 10.51
CA ILE A 386 35.80 2.46 11.93
C ILE A 386 35.47 3.76 12.66
N LEU A 387 34.27 3.84 13.24
CA LEU A 387 33.84 5.00 14.01
C LEU A 387 34.21 4.92 15.49
N PHE A 388 34.79 3.79 15.93
CA PHE A 388 35.21 3.62 17.30
C PHE A 388 36.40 4.54 17.63
N ASP A 389 36.16 5.49 18.53
CA ASP A 389 37.18 6.38 19.08
C ASP A 389 37.74 5.77 20.38
N HIS A 390 38.95 5.20 20.31
CA HIS A 390 39.57 4.50 21.43
C HIS A 390 39.83 5.40 22.63
N ASP A 391 40.26 6.64 22.41
CA ASP A 391 40.62 7.60 23.46
C ASP A 391 39.38 8.05 24.24
N LYS A 392 38.23 8.17 23.57
CA LYS A 392 36.96 8.54 24.23
C LYS A 392 36.23 7.39 24.87
N LYS A 393 36.40 6.16 24.35
CA LYS A 393 35.63 5.00 24.79
C LYS A 393 36.37 4.12 25.79
N THR A 394 37.66 4.32 25.99
CA THR A 394 38.48 3.54 26.92
C THR A 394 39.21 4.44 27.91
N LYS A 395 39.77 3.84 28.96
CA LYS A 395 40.60 4.55 29.95
C LYS A 395 42.08 4.62 29.54
N TYR A 396 42.45 4.03 28.41
CA TYR A 396 43.83 3.96 27.94
C TYR A 396 43.95 4.77 26.65
N PRO A 397 44.37 6.05 26.72
CA PRO A 397 44.55 6.85 25.53
C PRO A 397 45.72 6.33 24.71
N LEU A 398 45.52 6.18 23.40
CA LEU A 398 46.60 5.85 22.48
C LEU A 398 47.41 7.12 22.25
N LEU A 399 48.68 7.09 22.63
CA LEU A 399 49.60 8.21 22.52
C LEU A 399 50.75 7.87 21.56
N GLY A 400 51.24 8.89 20.86
CA GLY A 400 52.30 8.74 19.87
C GLY A 400 52.05 7.66 18.83
N LYS A 401 53.05 6.81 18.59
CA LYS A 401 53.01 5.75 17.58
C LYS A 401 51.94 4.69 17.84
N HIS A 402 51.41 4.60 19.05
CA HIS A 402 50.30 3.69 19.36
C HIS A 402 48.99 4.12 18.70
N ARG A 403 48.83 5.40 18.31
CA ARG A 403 47.64 5.89 17.58
C ARG A 403 47.46 5.23 16.22
N ASP A 404 48.55 4.89 15.56
CA ASP A 404 48.57 4.29 14.22
C ASP A 404 48.51 2.74 14.27
N THR A 405 48.46 2.17 15.47
CA THR A 405 48.55 0.72 15.67
C THR A 405 47.19 0.05 15.48
N LYS A 406 47.18 -1.07 14.74
CA LYS A 406 45.97 -1.89 14.56
C LYS A 406 45.52 -2.51 15.88
N CYS A 407 44.21 -2.58 16.11
CA CYS A 407 43.64 -3.14 17.35
C CYS A 407 44.18 -4.54 17.69
N VAL A 408 44.32 -5.42 16.69
CA VAL A 408 44.79 -6.81 16.85
C VAL A 408 46.25 -6.93 17.32
N SER A 409 47.05 -5.86 17.20
CA SER A 409 48.41 -5.85 17.74
C SER A 409 48.40 -5.87 19.27
N CYS A 410 47.41 -5.22 19.88
CA CYS A 410 47.22 -5.16 21.32
C CYS A 410 46.21 -6.22 21.80
N HIS A 411 45.06 -6.33 21.12
CA HIS A 411 43.97 -7.25 21.45
C HIS A 411 44.10 -8.56 20.66
N LYS A 412 44.91 -9.48 21.20
CA LYS A 412 45.21 -10.77 20.55
C LYS A 412 44.21 -11.89 20.86
N GLY A 413 43.43 -11.76 21.93
CA GLY A 413 42.39 -12.72 22.30
C GLY A 413 41.00 -12.09 22.34
N ASP A 414 40.16 -12.52 23.28
CA ASP A 414 38.77 -12.07 23.39
C ASP A 414 38.71 -10.70 24.08
N LEU A 415 38.31 -9.67 23.34
CA LEU A 415 38.30 -8.28 23.79
C LEU A 415 37.55 -8.07 25.12
N TYR A 416 36.49 -8.84 25.38
CA TYR A 416 35.62 -8.64 26.54
C TYR A 416 35.97 -9.56 27.72
N LYS A 417 36.81 -10.58 27.50
CA LYS A 417 37.28 -11.48 28.57
C LYS A 417 38.71 -11.15 29.00
N ASP A 418 39.54 -10.72 28.08
CA ASP A 418 40.96 -10.50 28.34
C ASP A 418 41.21 -9.15 28.99
N LYS A 419 41.80 -9.17 30.18
CA LYS A 419 42.26 -7.96 30.88
C LYS A 419 43.69 -7.63 30.44
N LEU A 420 43.81 -6.77 29.44
CA LEU A 420 45.11 -6.28 28.98
C LEU A 420 45.72 -5.33 30.02
N ARG A 421 47.00 -5.53 30.32
CA ARG A 421 47.76 -4.60 31.17
C ARG A 421 48.17 -3.38 30.35
N SER A 422 48.15 -2.21 30.99
CA SER A 422 48.40 -0.91 30.35
C SER A 422 49.80 -0.36 30.57
N ASP A 423 50.64 -1.02 31.37
CA ASP A 423 52.02 -0.58 31.58
C ASP A 423 52.91 -0.95 30.39
N CYS A 424 53.85 -0.05 30.07
CA CYS A 424 54.77 -0.19 28.93
C CYS A 424 55.50 -1.54 28.93
N TYR A 425 55.97 -1.96 30.11
CA TYR A 425 56.77 -3.17 30.27
C TYR A 425 55.99 -4.45 29.94
N SER A 426 54.71 -4.55 30.33
CA SER A 426 53.88 -5.72 30.02
C SER A 426 53.76 -5.99 28.50
N CYS A 427 53.86 -4.96 27.67
CA CYS A 427 53.83 -5.09 26.21
C CYS A 427 55.24 -5.17 25.59
N HIS A 428 56.19 -4.39 26.11
CA HIS A 428 57.53 -4.20 25.54
C HIS A 428 58.64 -4.93 26.30
N GLN A 429 58.31 -5.92 27.12
CA GLN A 429 59.32 -6.69 27.88
C GLN A 429 60.42 -7.26 26.98
N LYS A 430 60.08 -7.71 25.77
CA LYS A 430 61.04 -8.28 24.81
C LYS A 430 61.87 -7.21 24.10
N ASP A 431 61.42 -5.96 24.13
CA ASP A 431 62.09 -4.84 23.48
C ASP A 431 63.07 -4.13 24.43
N ASP A 432 63.00 -4.42 25.74
CA ASP A 432 63.87 -3.83 26.75
C ASP A 432 65.35 -4.19 26.52
N LYS A 433 66.13 -3.18 26.15
CA LYS A 433 67.59 -3.29 25.96
C LYS A 433 68.36 -3.25 27.28
N HIS A 434 67.73 -2.86 28.38
CA HIS A 434 68.37 -2.75 29.69
C HIS A 434 68.33 -4.05 30.48
N GLU A 435 67.79 -5.13 29.91
CA GLU A 435 67.74 -6.46 30.53
C GLU A 435 67.08 -6.45 31.93
N GLY A 436 66.07 -5.58 32.12
CA GLY A 436 65.34 -5.43 33.38
C GLY A 436 66.05 -4.63 34.48
N GLN A 437 67.24 -4.08 34.22
CA GLN A 437 68.02 -3.36 35.24
C GLN A 437 67.36 -2.04 35.67
N GLU A 438 66.70 -1.31 34.75
CA GLU A 438 66.15 0.02 35.02
C GLU A 438 64.69 0.02 35.53
N GLY A 439 64.14 -1.16 35.83
CA GLY A 439 62.77 -1.32 36.34
C GLY A 439 61.71 -1.28 35.23
N ARG A 440 60.43 -1.12 35.62
CA ARG A 440 59.28 -1.24 34.69
C ARG A 440 58.65 0.08 34.25
N LYS A 441 59.00 1.19 34.90
CA LYS A 441 58.49 2.54 34.58
C LYS A 441 59.31 3.16 33.45
N CYS A 442 59.11 2.63 32.25
CA CYS A 442 59.84 3.02 31.05
C CYS A 442 59.68 4.52 30.75
N GLU A 443 58.50 5.06 31.03
CA GLU A 443 58.09 6.45 30.86
C GLU A 443 58.85 7.45 31.75
N ALA A 444 59.59 6.97 32.75
CA ALA A 444 60.48 7.83 33.53
C ALA A 444 61.70 8.31 32.74
N CYS A 445 62.04 7.59 31.66
CA CYS A 445 63.19 7.90 30.80
C CYS A 445 62.77 8.07 29.34
N HIS A 446 61.90 7.21 28.82
CA HIS A 446 61.51 7.18 27.40
C HIS A 446 60.15 7.80 27.15
N HIS A 447 59.97 8.38 25.97
CA HIS A 447 58.70 8.94 25.54
C HIS A 447 58.03 8.03 24.50
N GLU A 448 56.72 7.85 24.57
CA GLU A 448 55.93 7.01 23.64
C GLU A 448 55.98 7.46 22.17
N GLN A 449 56.47 8.66 21.88
CA GLN A 449 56.73 9.13 20.52
C GLN A 449 58.01 8.51 19.93
N SER A 450 59.02 8.29 20.78
CA SER A 450 60.32 7.76 20.37
C SER A 450 61.12 7.23 21.56
N TRP A 451 61.55 5.97 21.46
CA TRP A 451 62.47 5.35 22.42
C TRP A 451 63.88 5.95 22.42
N GLN A 452 64.25 6.70 21.37
CA GLN A 452 65.58 7.30 21.23
C GLN A 452 65.76 8.59 22.03
N LYS A 453 64.66 9.27 22.37
CA LYS A 453 64.72 10.49 23.17
C LYS A 453 64.55 10.12 24.64
N THR A 454 65.50 10.53 25.47
CA THR A 454 65.50 10.29 26.91
C THR A 454 65.42 11.58 27.71
N ASP A 455 64.51 11.67 28.66
CA ASP A 455 64.29 12.86 29.50
C ASP A 455 64.69 12.58 30.98
N PHE A 456 65.84 11.94 31.20
CA PHE A 456 66.32 11.61 32.55
C PHE A 456 66.98 12.81 33.26
N ASN A 457 66.61 13.05 34.52
CA ASN A 457 67.14 14.13 35.34
C ASN A 457 68.07 13.62 36.46
N HIS A 458 69.38 13.86 36.33
CA HIS A 458 70.39 13.46 37.32
C HIS A 458 70.21 14.11 38.71
N LEU A 459 69.55 15.27 38.81
CA LEU A 459 69.31 15.93 40.10
C LEU A 459 68.44 15.09 41.05
N MET A 460 67.63 14.19 40.48
CA MET A 460 66.76 13.28 41.24
C MET A 460 67.42 11.91 41.49
N SER A 461 68.68 11.75 41.09
CA SER A 461 69.43 10.50 41.23
C SER A 461 70.30 10.49 42.49
N ARG A 462 70.84 9.31 42.82
CA ARG A 462 71.81 9.16 43.92
C ARG A 462 73.16 9.82 43.65
N PHE A 463 73.41 10.22 42.40
CA PHE A 463 74.62 10.92 41.98
C PHE A 463 74.26 12.19 41.20
N PRO A 464 73.90 13.28 41.91
CA PRO A 464 73.59 14.55 41.26
C PRO A 464 74.83 15.14 40.59
N LEU A 465 74.74 15.43 39.30
CA LEU A 465 75.80 16.10 38.57
C LEU A 465 75.88 17.57 39.03
N THR A 466 77.04 17.97 39.55
CA THR A 466 77.29 19.32 40.06
C THR A 466 78.51 19.94 39.40
N GLY A 467 78.58 21.28 39.43
CA GLY A 467 79.69 22.03 38.85
C GLY A 467 79.85 21.73 37.36
N LYS A 468 81.10 21.47 36.93
CA LYS A 468 81.42 21.22 35.51
C LYS A 468 80.81 19.93 34.96
N HIS A 469 80.36 19.00 35.81
CA HIS A 469 79.76 17.74 35.36
C HIS A 469 78.34 17.90 34.80
N LEU A 470 77.66 19.02 35.08
CA LEU A 470 76.27 19.25 34.65
C LEU A 470 76.09 19.22 33.12
N LEU A 471 77.13 19.59 32.37
CA LEU A 471 77.12 19.63 30.90
C LEU A 471 77.77 18.39 30.26
N THR A 472 78.02 17.34 31.02
CA THR A 472 78.68 16.13 30.53
C THR A 472 77.69 15.22 29.81
N GLU A 473 78.06 14.76 28.62
CA GLU A 473 77.26 13.78 27.85
C GLU A 473 77.18 12.43 28.60
N CYS A 474 76.00 11.79 28.58
CA CYS A 474 75.76 10.53 29.30
C CYS A 474 76.77 9.43 28.97
N LYS A 475 77.16 9.27 27.69
CA LYS A 475 78.10 8.23 27.23
C LYS A 475 79.51 8.33 27.84
N LYS A 476 79.88 9.52 28.36
CA LYS A 476 81.19 9.71 29.02
C LYS A 476 81.22 9.09 30.42
N CYS A 477 80.05 8.93 31.05
CA CYS A 477 79.91 8.28 32.36
C CYS A 477 79.37 6.85 32.22
N HIS A 478 78.40 6.65 31.33
CA HIS A 478 77.76 5.37 31.06
C HIS A 478 78.32 4.78 29.77
N SER A 479 79.37 3.96 29.91
CA SER A 479 80.05 3.31 28.79
C SER A 479 79.25 2.16 28.17
N THR A 480 78.22 1.67 28.88
CA THR A 480 77.28 0.65 28.41
C THR A 480 75.85 1.13 28.65
N ILE A 481 74.89 0.44 28.06
CA ILE A 481 73.45 0.65 28.29
C ILE A 481 72.99 0.19 29.69
N ARG A 482 73.87 -0.42 30.48
CA ARG A 482 73.61 -0.79 31.88
C ARG A 482 74.02 0.39 32.75
N TYR A 483 73.12 1.37 32.87
CA TYR A 483 73.43 2.64 33.53
C TYR A 483 73.86 2.46 35.00
N LYS A 484 73.31 1.45 35.68
CA LYS A 484 73.67 1.08 37.06
C LYS A 484 75.09 0.54 37.25
N ASP A 485 75.77 0.12 36.20
CA ASP A 485 77.14 -0.38 36.28
C ASP A 485 78.17 0.77 36.39
N ALA A 486 77.76 2.00 36.08
CA ALA A 486 78.65 3.16 36.14
C ALA A 486 79.06 3.47 37.59
N ARG A 487 80.36 3.55 37.81
CA ARG A 487 80.95 3.92 39.10
C ARG A 487 80.79 5.41 39.34
N SER A 488 80.54 5.79 40.59
CA SER A 488 80.29 7.17 41.02
C SER A 488 81.41 7.81 41.83
N ASP A 489 82.48 7.08 42.14
CA ASP A 489 83.64 7.63 42.84
C ASP A 489 84.54 8.43 41.88
N CYS A 490 85.06 9.57 42.36
CA CYS A 490 85.85 10.51 41.55
C CYS A 490 87.02 9.82 40.84
N TRP A 491 87.73 8.96 41.57
CA TRP A 491 88.92 8.29 41.07
C TRP A 491 88.62 7.36 39.88
N SER A 492 87.51 6.63 39.88
CA SER A 492 87.20 5.70 38.78
C SER A 492 87.06 6.38 37.41
N CYS A 493 86.70 7.66 37.39
CA CYS A 493 86.64 8.46 36.16
C CYS A 493 87.92 9.27 35.92
N HIS A 494 88.62 9.63 37.00
CA HIS A 494 89.78 10.53 36.97
C HIS A 494 91.13 9.86 37.29
N GLU A 495 91.22 8.53 37.18
CA GLU A 495 92.44 7.76 37.49
C GLU A 495 93.66 8.30 36.74
N LYS A 496 93.50 8.59 35.44
CA LYS A 496 94.58 9.10 34.58
C LYS A 496 94.95 10.56 34.86
N GLN A 497 94.06 11.29 35.53
CA GLN A 497 94.23 12.69 35.90
C GLN A 497 94.74 12.86 37.34
N ASP A 498 94.82 11.78 38.12
CA ASP A 498 95.33 11.82 39.49
C ASP A 498 96.85 12.04 39.52
N VAL A 499 97.24 13.29 39.74
CA VAL A 499 98.65 13.69 39.90
C VAL A 499 99.30 13.13 41.16
N HIS A 500 98.50 12.70 42.16
CA HIS A 500 98.99 12.14 43.41
C HIS A 500 99.30 10.64 43.30
N LYS A 501 98.93 9.99 42.19
CA LYS A 501 99.19 8.56 41.95
C LYS A 501 98.70 7.69 43.11
N ARG A 502 97.52 8.01 43.66
CA ARG A 502 96.83 7.31 44.76
C ARG A 502 97.50 7.39 46.13
N THR A 503 98.56 8.18 46.32
CA THR A 503 99.21 8.33 47.64
C THR A 503 98.31 9.03 48.67
N LEU A 504 97.32 9.79 48.22
CA LEU A 504 96.33 10.46 49.05
C LEU A 504 94.96 9.74 49.10
N GLY A 505 94.86 8.51 48.56
CA GLY A 505 93.60 7.77 48.50
C GLY A 505 92.69 8.19 47.34
N THR A 506 91.49 7.60 47.30
CA THR A 506 90.51 7.80 46.21
C THR A 506 89.39 8.79 46.58
N GLY A 507 89.31 9.23 47.84
CA GLY A 507 88.31 10.18 48.34
C GLY A 507 88.68 11.62 48.01
N CYS A 508 88.74 11.95 46.72
CA CYS A 508 89.16 13.26 46.23
C CYS A 508 88.31 14.40 46.81
N GLU A 509 87.03 14.15 47.08
CA GLU A 509 86.06 15.08 47.64
C GLU A 509 86.39 15.56 49.07
N SER A 510 87.33 14.90 49.75
CA SER A 510 87.83 15.36 51.06
C SER A 510 88.69 16.62 50.96
N CYS A 511 89.18 16.95 49.75
CA CYS A 511 89.99 18.14 49.50
C CYS A 511 89.45 18.94 48.31
N HIS A 512 89.17 18.28 47.19
CA HIS A 512 88.74 18.90 45.94
C HIS A 512 87.21 19.03 45.86
N ASN A 513 86.74 19.98 45.05
CA ASN A 513 85.32 20.14 44.77
C ASN A 513 85.02 20.12 43.26
N THR A 514 83.74 19.95 42.89
CA THR A 514 83.30 19.80 41.49
C THR A 514 83.17 21.13 40.71
N ARG A 515 83.26 22.28 41.39
CA ARG A 515 83.19 23.62 40.78
C ARG A 515 84.55 24.00 40.18
N ASP A 516 85.59 23.94 40.99
CA ASP A 516 86.98 24.10 40.56
C ASP A 516 87.90 23.16 41.35
N TRP A 517 88.66 22.36 40.63
CA TRP A 517 89.59 21.38 41.20
C TRP A 517 90.77 22.04 41.92
N ARG A 518 91.13 23.28 41.53
CA ARG A 518 92.24 24.04 42.12
C ARG A 518 91.87 24.69 43.46
N ASP A 519 90.57 24.88 43.70
CA ASP A 519 90.05 25.44 44.94
C ASP A 519 89.82 24.31 45.95
N TRP A 520 90.88 23.81 46.58
CA TRP A 520 90.74 22.79 47.64
C TRP A 520 90.64 23.42 49.04
N ASP A 521 89.84 22.84 49.94
CA ASP A 521 89.53 23.40 51.28
C ASP A 521 90.04 22.50 52.42
N PHE A 522 91.17 21.83 52.18
CA PHE A 522 91.75 20.91 53.17
C PHE A 522 92.55 21.66 54.24
N ASP A 523 92.18 21.40 55.49
CA ASP A 523 92.87 21.93 56.67
C ASP A 523 93.45 20.78 57.50
N HIS A 524 94.78 20.69 57.54
CA HIS A 524 95.49 19.63 58.26
C HIS A 524 95.33 19.74 59.79
N ASP A 525 95.00 20.93 60.32
CA ASP A 525 94.81 21.12 61.76
C ASP A 525 93.54 20.44 62.29
N LYS A 526 92.63 20.03 61.39
CA LYS A 526 91.45 19.21 61.68
C LYS A 526 91.74 17.71 61.74
N THR A 527 92.97 17.28 61.47
CA THR A 527 93.37 15.87 61.53
C THR A 527 93.93 15.50 62.92
N ASN A 528 94.18 14.21 63.14
CA ASN A 528 94.77 13.70 64.39
C ASN A 528 96.25 14.08 64.58
N PHE A 529 96.90 14.65 63.56
CA PHE A 529 98.28 15.11 63.64
C PHE A 529 98.35 16.56 63.17
N LYS A 530 98.44 17.52 64.10
CA LYS A 530 98.53 18.94 63.74
C LYS A 530 99.94 19.26 63.24
N LEU A 531 100.05 19.94 62.10
CA LEU A 531 101.35 20.33 61.57
C LEU A 531 101.91 21.47 62.44
N GLN A 532 102.96 21.18 63.20
CA GLN A 532 103.63 22.13 64.08
C GLN A 532 105.14 22.16 63.82
N GLY A 533 105.76 23.30 64.12
CA GLY A 533 107.20 23.49 63.90
C GLY A 533 107.58 23.29 62.44
N LYS A 534 108.64 22.51 62.19
CA LYS A 534 109.18 22.29 60.84
C LYS A 534 108.25 21.47 59.94
N HIS A 535 107.29 20.74 60.51
CA HIS A 535 106.31 19.98 59.72
C HIS A 535 105.34 20.86 58.92
N LYS A 536 105.19 22.16 59.26
CA LYS A 536 104.36 23.11 58.49
C LYS A 536 104.93 23.43 57.11
N GLU A 537 106.24 23.24 56.92
CA GLU A 537 106.94 23.53 55.66
C GLU A 537 106.94 22.32 54.70
N LEU A 538 106.45 21.15 55.14
CA LEU A 538 106.44 19.91 54.36
C LEU A 538 105.25 19.86 53.39
N ARG A 539 105.47 19.24 52.23
CA ARG A 539 104.39 18.93 51.28
C ARG A 539 103.75 17.61 51.67
N CYS A 540 102.50 17.41 51.27
CA CYS A 540 101.74 16.17 51.56
C CYS A 540 102.51 14.91 51.14
N ALA A 541 103.17 14.93 49.96
CA ALA A 541 103.95 13.81 49.43
C ALA A 541 105.22 13.49 50.23
N ASP A 542 105.71 14.43 51.06
CA ASP A 542 106.88 14.21 51.89
C ASP A 542 106.54 13.31 53.10
N CYS A 543 105.25 13.23 53.47
CA CYS A 543 104.72 12.33 54.52
C CYS A 543 103.93 11.15 53.92
N HIS A 544 103.08 11.39 52.92
CA HIS A 544 102.23 10.39 52.27
C HIS A 544 102.90 9.85 51.01
N LYS A 545 103.82 8.88 51.19
CA LYS A 545 104.66 8.33 50.10
C LYS A 545 104.07 7.10 49.43
N THR A 546 103.22 6.35 50.13
CA THR A 546 102.69 5.07 49.67
C THR A 546 101.24 5.21 49.21
N PRO A 547 100.86 4.61 48.07
CA PRO A 547 99.47 4.50 47.66
C PRO A 547 98.59 3.86 48.75
N VAL A 548 97.40 4.42 48.94
CA VAL A 548 96.38 3.88 49.86
C VAL A 548 95.05 3.77 49.13
N ASP A 549 94.27 2.75 49.45
CA ASP A 549 93.04 2.48 48.69
C ASP A 549 91.89 3.42 49.03
N ARG A 550 91.70 3.78 50.32
CA ARG A 550 90.50 4.54 50.73
C ARG A 550 90.76 5.66 51.72
N LYS A 551 91.40 5.37 52.86
CA LYS A 551 91.70 6.38 53.89
C LYS A 551 93.20 6.51 54.07
N MET A 552 93.68 7.75 54.01
CA MET A 552 95.02 8.12 54.42
C MET A 552 95.16 7.95 55.94
N VAL A 553 95.77 6.85 56.36
CA VAL A 553 96.11 6.58 57.77
C VAL A 553 97.62 6.42 57.83
N LEU A 554 98.28 7.41 58.44
CA LEU A 554 99.69 7.34 58.78
C LEU A 554 99.81 7.25 60.31
N ALA A 555 100.79 6.48 60.79
CA ALA A 555 101.11 6.46 62.21
C ALA A 555 101.59 7.87 62.63
N ALA A 556 100.94 8.44 63.65
CA ALA A 556 101.19 9.81 64.13
C ALA A 556 102.30 9.90 65.19
N SER A 557 102.96 8.78 65.51
CA SER A 557 104.04 8.73 66.49
C SER A 557 105.34 9.30 65.92
N CYS A 558 106.15 9.96 66.75
CA CYS A 558 107.44 10.51 66.29
C CYS A 558 108.35 9.42 65.71
N VAL A 559 108.44 8.27 66.38
CA VAL A 559 109.30 7.15 65.96
C VAL A 559 108.91 6.58 64.59
N SER A 560 107.63 6.58 64.21
CA SER A 560 107.22 5.99 62.92
C SER A 560 107.75 6.74 61.70
N CYS A 561 108.20 7.98 61.88
CA CYS A 561 108.83 8.78 60.83
C CYS A 561 110.33 9.05 61.10
N HIS A 562 110.72 9.11 62.37
CA HIS A 562 112.06 9.53 62.80
C HIS A 562 112.88 8.43 63.49
N GLU A 563 112.53 7.15 63.31
CA GLU A 563 113.31 6.03 63.85
C GLU A 563 114.79 6.10 63.46
N LYS A 564 115.10 6.52 62.23
CA LYS A 564 116.47 6.66 61.72
C LYS A 564 117.19 7.92 62.22
N ASP A 565 116.45 8.87 62.78
CA ASP A 565 117.00 10.13 63.28
C ASP A 565 117.32 10.06 64.79
N ASP A 566 116.88 9.00 65.48
CA ASP A 566 117.16 8.80 66.90
C ASP A 566 118.66 8.58 67.13
N LYS A 567 119.27 9.47 67.92
CA LYS A 567 120.70 9.40 68.30
C LYS A 567 120.94 8.61 69.58
N HIS A 568 119.87 8.15 70.23
CA HIS A 568 119.94 7.42 71.49
C HIS A 568 119.81 5.90 71.31
N ASP A 569 119.74 5.43 70.06
CA ASP A 569 119.61 4.01 69.70
C ASP A 569 118.47 3.30 70.47
N GLY A 570 117.36 3.99 70.70
CA GLY A 570 116.18 3.47 71.41
C GLY A 570 116.27 3.44 72.94
N ALA A 571 117.34 3.94 73.55
CA ALA A 571 117.57 3.85 75.01
C ALA A 571 116.49 4.53 75.87
N PHE A 572 115.81 5.57 75.37
CA PHE A 572 114.80 6.34 76.11
C PHE A 572 113.34 5.99 75.72
N GLY A 573 113.13 4.89 74.99
CA GLY A 573 111.82 4.49 74.52
C GLY A 573 111.32 5.30 73.31
N ARG A 574 110.05 5.10 72.94
CA ARG A 574 109.47 5.57 71.66
C ARG A 574 108.67 6.87 71.74
N ARG A 575 108.53 7.45 72.94
CA ARG A 575 107.74 8.67 73.21
C ARG A 575 108.61 9.92 73.15
N CYS A 576 109.18 10.18 71.97
CA CYS A 576 110.13 11.26 71.75
C CYS A 576 109.55 12.64 72.16
N GLU A 577 108.23 12.81 72.05
CA GLU A 577 107.49 14.03 72.37
C GLU A 577 107.49 14.39 73.87
N GLN A 578 107.87 13.47 74.76
CA GLN A 578 108.03 13.77 76.18
C GLN A 578 109.23 14.69 76.44
N CYS A 579 110.26 14.57 75.60
CA CYS A 579 111.50 15.32 75.76
C CYS A 579 111.73 16.30 74.63
N HIS A 580 111.34 16.01 73.39
CA HIS A 580 111.62 16.87 72.24
C HIS A 580 110.37 17.58 71.73
N VAL A 581 110.56 18.78 71.18
CA VAL A 581 109.52 19.52 70.48
C VAL A 581 109.63 19.39 68.97
N GLY A 582 108.49 19.33 68.28
CA GLY A 582 108.42 19.18 66.82
C GLY A 582 109.00 20.35 66.00
N SER A 583 109.47 21.42 66.63
CA SER A 583 110.19 22.52 65.97
C SER A 583 111.70 22.27 65.82
N SER A 584 112.31 21.48 66.71
CA SER A 584 113.76 21.20 66.69
C SER A 584 114.12 20.05 67.64
N TRP A 585 114.82 19.03 67.12
CA TRP A 585 115.39 17.94 67.93
C TRP A 585 116.41 18.43 68.96
N LYS A 586 117.02 19.59 68.75
CA LYS A 586 117.98 20.19 69.70
C LYS A 586 117.28 20.86 70.89
N THR A 587 115.96 21.04 70.83
CA THR A 587 115.17 21.73 71.86
C THR A 587 114.44 20.69 72.70
N ILE A 588 114.65 20.71 74.02
CA ILE A 588 114.09 19.75 74.98
C ILE A 588 113.05 20.44 75.87
N THR A 589 111.89 19.83 76.09
CA THR A 589 110.82 20.28 76.99
C THR A 589 110.81 19.47 78.28
N GLY A 590 111.14 20.12 79.40
CA GLY A 590 111.11 19.52 80.73
C GLY A 590 111.91 20.35 81.74
N SER A 591 111.20 21.07 82.60
CA SER A 591 111.61 21.65 83.89
C SER A 591 113.11 21.97 84.10
N GLY A 592 113.46 23.26 84.01
CA GLY A 592 114.52 23.84 84.84
C GLY A 592 115.90 24.08 84.23
N TRP A 593 116.13 23.81 82.94
CA TRP A 593 117.46 24.03 82.33
C TRP A 593 117.39 25.00 81.14
N LYS A 594 117.91 26.21 81.36
CA LYS A 594 118.24 27.19 80.30
C LYS A 594 119.22 26.55 79.31
N GLU A 595 119.07 26.92 78.03
CA GLU A 595 119.95 26.60 76.89
C GLU A 595 121.32 26.00 77.27
N ILE A 596 121.50 24.70 77.00
CA ILE A 596 122.83 24.09 77.02
C ILE A 596 123.20 23.72 75.58
N LYS A 597 124.16 24.44 75.02
CA LYS A 597 124.94 23.99 73.86
C LYS A 597 125.68 22.72 74.28
N ILE A 598 125.28 21.57 73.74
CA ILE A 598 126.04 20.33 73.94
C ILE A 598 127.23 20.32 72.98
N GLY A 599 128.35 20.87 73.47
CA GLY A 599 129.70 20.41 73.13
C GLY A 599 130.08 19.34 74.15
N GLY A 600 130.56 18.19 73.67
CA GLY A 600 130.62 16.96 74.46
C GLY A 600 131.45 17.05 75.75
N GLN A 601 130.96 16.41 76.81
CA GLN A 601 131.59 15.25 77.46
C GLN A 601 130.76 14.78 78.67
N ARG A 602 130.60 13.45 78.75
CA ARG A 602 130.35 12.55 79.90
C ARG A 602 129.45 13.01 81.06
N TRP A 603 128.37 12.22 81.24
CA TRP A 603 127.48 12.19 82.39
C TRP A 603 128.03 11.25 83.48
N ILE A 604 127.99 11.66 84.76
CA ILE A 604 128.02 10.76 85.92
C ILE A 604 126.83 11.11 86.81
N GLN A 605 126.19 10.06 87.31
CA GLN A 605 124.88 9.98 87.95
C GLN A 605 124.88 10.45 89.41
N GLN A 606 123.82 11.15 89.81
CA GLN A 606 123.10 10.98 91.08
C GLN A 606 121.60 11.08 90.82
#